data_AF-A0A7T8DV26-F1
#
_entry.id   AF-A0A7T8DV26-F1
#
_cell.length_a   1.000
_cell.length_b   1.000
_cell.length_c   1.000
_cell.angle_alpha   90.00
_cell.angle_beta   90.00
_cell.angle_gamma   90.00
#
_symmetry.space_group_name_H-M   'P 1'
#
loop_
_entity.id
_entity.type
_entity.pdbx_description
1 polymer ?
#
loop_
_entity_poly.entity_id
_entity_poly.type
_entity_poly.pdbx_seq_one_letter_code
_entity_poly.pdbx_strand_id
1 'polypeptide(L)' 'MGENIAKVFKLVYVMIIFIFLFVDAKESYVTDFPCAKRQECPKTLCTLGFRRSCERGFCVCY' A
#
# COMPACT_ATOMS: atom_id res chain seq x y z
N MET A 1 -2.02 30.86 -26.06
CA MET A 1 -2.54 30.85 -24.67
C MET A 1 -2.84 29.46 -24.11
N GLY A 2 -2.97 28.40 -24.92
CA GLY A 2 -3.29 27.04 -24.41
C GLY A 2 -2.11 26.16 -23.96
N GLU A 3 -0.87 26.46 -24.35
CA GLU A 3 0.28 25.57 -24.12
C GLU A 3 0.63 25.42 -22.62
N ASN A 4 0.47 26.49 -21.84
CA ASN A 4 0.76 26.49 -20.40
C ASN A 4 -0.25 25.63 -19.62
N ILE A 5 -1.51 25.60 -20.07
CA ILE A 5 -2.59 24.85 -19.42
C ILE A 5 -2.34 23.34 -19.60
N ALA A 6 -1.94 22.92 -20.80
CA ALA A 6 -1.64 21.51 -21.07
C ALA A 6 -0.47 20.97 -20.22
N LYS A 7 0.58 21.78 -20.02
CA LYS A 7 1.72 21.41 -19.15
C LYS A 7 1.29 21.26 -17.69
N VAL A 8 0.48 22.18 -17.18
CA VAL A 8 -0.03 22.13 -15.80
C VAL A 8 -0.94 20.92 -15.59
N PHE A 9 -1.86 20.65 -16.52
CA PHE A 9 -2.73 19.47 -16.45
C PHE A 9 -1.93 18.16 -16.41
N LYS A 10 -0.89 18.04 -17.23
CA LYS A 10 -0.03 16.86 -17.25
C LYS A 10 0.70 16.67 -15.92
N LEU A 11 1.18 17.76 -15.31
CA LEU A 11 1.90 17.72 -14.04
C LEU A 11 0.98 17.31 -12.88
N VAL A 12 -0.22 17.90 -12.81
CA VAL A 12 -1.23 17.54 -11.81
C VAL A 12 -1.66 16.08 -11.97
N TYR A 13 -1.89 15.63 -13.19
CA TYR A 13 -2.31 14.25 -13.47
C TYR A 13 -1.25 13.22 -13.03
N VAL A 14 0.03 13.46 -13.35
CA VAL A 14 1.13 12.60 -12.90
C VAL A 14 1.25 12.60 -11.37
N MET A 15 1.11 13.76 -10.73
CA MET A 15 1.22 13.87 -9.27
C MET A 15 0.08 13.11 -8.56
N ILE A 16 -1.15 13.18 -9.08
CA ILE A 16 -2.30 12.44 -8.57
C ILE A 16 -2.07 10.93 -8.70
N ILE A 17 -1.63 10.46 -9.88
CA ILE A 17 -1.30 9.04 -10.09
C ILE A 17 -0.24 8.55 -9.09
N PHE A 18 0.80 9.35 -8.85
CA PHE A 18 1.83 9.00 -7.86
C PHE A 18 1.27 8.86 -6.45
N ILE A 19 0.32 9.72 -6.05
CA ILE A 19 -0.33 9.62 -4.73
C ILE A 19 -1.18 8.35 -4.65
N PHE A 20 -1.98 8.05 -5.67
CA PHE A 20 -2.79 6.83 -5.71
C PHE A 20 -1.93 5.56 -5.66
N LEU A 21 -0.84 5.51 -6.42
CA LEU A 21 0.11 4.41 -6.39
C LEU A 21 0.76 4.24 -5.00
N PHE A 22 1.02 5.33 -4.29
CA PHE A 22 1.61 5.27 -2.95
C PHE A 22 0.60 4.76 -1.90
N VAL A 23 -0.68 5.12 -2.04
CA VAL A 23 -1.76 4.63 -1.16
C VAL A 23 -2.03 3.15 -1.41
N ASP A 24 -2.15 2.72 -2.67
CA ASP A 24 -2.36 1.32 -3.06
C ASP A 24 -1.19 0.42 -2.60
N ALA A 25 0.04 0.93 -2.73
CA ALA A 25 1.22 0.26 -2.19
C ALA A 25 1.14 0.09 -0.67
N LYS A 26 0.63 1.08 0.08
CA LYS A 26 0.49 0.99 1.55
C LYS A 26 -0.59 0.00 1.98
N GLU A 27 -1.72 -0.04 1.28
CA GLU A 27 -2.80 -1.00 1.56
C GLU A 27 -2.35 -2.44 1.29
N SER A 28 -1.52 -2.66 0.27
CA SER A 28 -0.99 -4.00 -0.04
C SER A 28 -0.18 -4.65 1.10
N TYR A 29 0.29 -3.89 2.09
CA TYR A 29 0.98 -4.43 3.26
C TYR A 29 0.07 -4.74 4.45
N VAL A 30 -1.14 -4.16 4.50
CA VAL A 30 -2.09 -4.35 5.59
C VAL A 30 -3.12 -5.36 5.12
N THR A 31 -2.97 -6.61 5.55
CA THR A 31 -3.99 -7.61 5.25
C THR A 31 -5.17 -7.43 6.19
N ASP A 32 -6.39 -7.63 5.70
CA ASP A 32 -7.64 -7.59 6.49
C ASP A 32 -7.73 -8.68 7.58
N PHE A 33 -6.64 -9.39 7.88
CA PHE A 33 -6.60 -10.38 8.94
C PHE A 33 -6.37 -9.69 10.29
N PRO A 34 -7.40 -9.61 11.15
CA PRO A 34 -7.20 -9.12 12.50
C PRO A 34 -6.32 -10.10 13.29
N CYS A 35 -5.48 -9.58 14.18
CA CYS A 35 -4.65 -10.37 15.07
C CYS A 35 -4.42 -9.64 16.40
N ALA A 36 -4.30 -10.40 17.47
CA ALA A 36 -3.76 -9.94 18.75
C ALA A 36 -2.30 -10.38 18.92
N LYS A 37 -1.92 -11.50 18.29
CA LYS A 37 -0.58 -12.08 18.37
C LYS A 37 -0.10 -12.56 17.00
N ARG A 38 1.21 -12.52 16.78
CA ARG A 38 1.88 -12.98 15.55
C ARG A 38 1.51 -14.41 15.11
N GLN A 39 1.16 -15.27 16.06
CA GLN A 39 0.85 -16.67 15.81
C GLN A 39 -0.51 -16.87 15.13
N GLU A 40 -1.42 -15.90 15.28
CA GLU A 40 -2.77 -15.91 14.71
C GLU A 40 -2.76 -15.58 13.21
N CYS A 41 -1.73 -14.88 12.73
CA CYS A 41 -1.57 -14.56 11.31
C CYS A 41 -1.32 -15.84 10.50
N PRO A 42 -2.03 -16.09 9.38
CA PRO A 42 -1.82 -17.29 8.59
C PRO A 42 -0.37 -17.38 8.06
N LYS A 43 0.20 -18.60 8.04
CA LYS A 43 1.56 -18.82 7.50
C LYS A 43 1.65 -18.57 6.00
N THR A 44 0.53 -18.71 5.29
CA THR A 44 0.40 -18.54 3.84
C THR A 44 0.10 -17.10 3.43
N LEU A 45 -0.05 -16.19 4.38
CA LEU A 45 -0.39 -14.79 4.13
C LEU A 45 0.72 -14.05 3.40
N CYS A 46 1.98 -14.35 3.73
CA CYS A 46 3.14 -13.69 3.16
C CYS A 46 3.82 -14.57 2.10
N THR A 47 4.28 -13.94 1.03
CA THR A 47 5.10 -14.58 0.00
C THR A 47 6.44 -15.06 0.58
N LEU A 48 7.03 -16.08 -0.03
CA LEU A 48 8.36 -16.61 0.33
C LEU A 48 9.40 -15.47 0.46
N GLY A 49 10.02 -15.38 1.64
CA GLY A 49 11.02 -14.35 1.96
C GLY A 49 10.51 -13.27 2.92
N PHE A 50 9.20 -13.06 3.01
CA PHE A 50 8.59 -12.08 3.91
C PHE A 50 8.22 -12.71 5.26
N ARG A 51 8.40 -11.95 6.34
CA ARG A 51 8.00 -12.35 7.69
C ARG A 51 6.62 -11.77 8.01
N ARG A 52 5.75 -12.60 8.57
CA ARG A 52 4.49 -12.16 9.19
C ARG A 52 4.75 -11.46 10.52
N SER A 53 4.09 -10.33 10.78
CA SER A 53 3.96 -9.71 12.10
C SER A 53 2.50 -9.34 12.36
N CYS A 54 2.17 -9.11 13.63
CA CYS A 54 0.91 -8.52 14.02
C CYS A 54 1.17 -7.07 14.43
N GLU A 55 0.73 -6.12 13.62
CA GLU A 55 0.90 -4.69 13.88
C GLU A 55 -0.45 -3.99 13.90
N ARG A 56 -0.68 -3.18 14.93
CA ARG A 56 -1.91 -2.36 15.09
C ARG A 56 -3.21 -3.18 15.03
N GLY A 57 -3.15 -4.45 15.42
CA GLY A 57 -4.31 -5.35 15.40
C GLY A 57 -4.52 -6.06 14.06
N PHE A 58 -3.61 -5.91 13.10
CA PHE A 58 -3.70 -6.53 11.77
C PHE A 58 -2.43 -7.27 11.39
N CYS A 59 -2.58 -8.32 10.59
CA CYS A 59 -1.48 -9.06 10.06
C CYS A 59 -0.81 -8.28 8.93
N VAL A 60 0.51 -8.14 9.03
CA VAL A 60 1.33 -7.44 8.04
C VAL A 60 2.49 -8.32 7.60
N CYS A 61 2.93 -8.12 6.36
CA CYS A 61 4.10 -8.78 5.77
C CYS A 61 5.22 -7.77 5.54
N TYR A 62 6.44 -8.09 5.97
CA TYR A 62 7.64 -7.26 5.82
C TYR A 62 8.88 -8.10 5.50
#